data_AF-A0AAZ1WWT1-F1
#
_entry.id   AF-A0AAZ1WWT1-F1
#
_cell.length_a   1.000
_cell.length_b   1.000
_cell.length_c   1.000
_cell.angle_alpha   90.00
_cell.angle_beta   90.00
_cell.angle_gamma   90.00
#
_symmetry.space_group_name_H-M   'P 1'
#
loop_
_entity.id
_entity.type
_entity.pdbx_description
1 polymer ?
#
loop_
_entity_poly.entity_id
_entity_poly.type
_entity_poly.pdbx_seq_one_letter_code
_entity_poly.pdbx_strand_id
1 'polypeptide(L)'
;MFGKNTDGADRKVVILDELEDVECLEGDTVTFRCRISPSDYAGAKWYLDETLLYTNELNEIQVLSGGFHTLTFKQLARKDTGTISFAAGDKRSYASLLVRERRPTICKSLEDCEAIEGGGLILSCVTSKPCHILWYKDGCLMWNSSRYFTSRLGCEARLTIREVCQTDAGVYECSAGSVTTRAAVTVKGTNRHLFVTCLLWVEHFCSSSHFTKNIIFLVFTACFTSITSSCKYKRSSAVLSSSPGEIQMHATCNNLLCTDI
;
A
#
# COMPACT_ATOMS: atom_id res chain seq x y z
N MET A 1 32.38 -4.22 76.13
CA MET A 1 30.94 -4.04 75.81
C MET A 1 30.78 -2.60 75.38
N PHE A 2 30.25 -2.19 74.24
CA PHE A 2 29.16 -2.69 73.40
C PHE A 2 29.63 -2.54 71.94
N GLY A 3 29.59 -3.57 71.10
CA GLY A 3 28.37 -3.99 70.42
C GLY A 3 28.52 -3.63 68.93
N LYS A 4 29.27 -4.46 68.18
CA LYS A 4 29.14 -4.48 66.71
C LYS A 4 27.72 -4.95 66.44
N ASN A 5 26.82 -4.05 66.09
CA ASN A 5 25.51 -4.43 65.57
C ASN A 5 25.70 -4.71 64.08
N THR A 6 26.18 -5.91 63.77
CA THR A 6 25.84 -6.58 62.51
C THR A 6 24.36 -6.86 62.55
N ASP A 7 23.65 -6.51 61.49
CA ASP A 7 22.50 -7.22 60.90
C ASP A 7 21.70 -6.23 60.06
N GLY A 8 22.29 -5.84 58.93
CA GLY A 8 21.49 -5.42 57.78
C GLY A 8 20.71 -6.64 57.34
N ALA A 9 19.48 -6.77 57.85
CA ALA A 9 18.62 -7.92 57.65
C ALA A 9 18.63 -8.33 56.16
N ASP A 10 18.99 -9.58 55.92
CA ASP A 10 18.68 -10.34 54.72
C ASP A 10 17.15 -10.37 54.57
N ARG A 11 16.56 -9.30 54.02
CA ARG A 11 15.11 -9.20 53.83
C ARG A 11 14.74 -10.09 52.66
N LYS A 12 14.37 -11.33 53.01
CA LYS A 12 13.90 -12.36 52.08
C LYS A 12 12.81 -11.80 51.16
N VAL A 13 13.09 -11.79 49.87
CA VAL A 13 12.14 -11.38 48.83
C VAL A 13 11.16 -12.52 48.55
N VAL A 14 9.89 -12.17 48.35
CA VAL A 14 8.84 -13.10 47.91
C VAL A 14 8.15 -12.50 46.70
N ILE A 15 7.91 -13.33 45.68
CA ILE A 15 7.06 -12.98 44.55
C ILE A 15 5.61 -13.28 44.95
N LEU A 16 4.76 -12.26 44.89
CA LEU A 16 3.34 -12.32 45.23
C LEU A 16 2.49 -12.60 43.99
N ASP A 17 2.80 -11.92 42.89
CA ASP A 17 2.14 -12.10 41.59
C ASP A 17 3.22 -12.48 40.57
N GLU A 18 3.11 -13.68 40.01
CA GLU A 18 4.04 -14.21 39.01
C GLU A 18 3.76 -13.64 37.62
N LEU A 19 4.72 -13.82 36.70
CA LEU A 19 4.54 -13.46 35.29
C LEU A 19 3.55 -14.40 34.61
N GLU A 20 2.86 -13.88 33.59
CA GLU A 20 1.93 -14.63 32.75
C GLU A 20 2.44 -14.63 31.30
N ASP A 21 2.22 -15.74 30.60
CA ASP A 21 2.57 -15.89 29.18
C ASP A 21 1.75 -14.93 28.32
N VAL A 22 2.38 -14.38 27.27
CA VAL A 22 1.72 -13.47 26.32
C VAL A 22 1.98 -13.89 24.88
N GLU A 23 0.91 -13.98 24.09
CA GLU A 23 0.96 -14.07 22.64
C GLU A 23 0.42 -12.77 22.03
N CYS A 24 1.18 -12.16 21.13
CA CYS A 24 0.81 -10.90 20.48
C CYS A 24 1.26 -10.87 19.01
N LEU A 25 0.92 -9.81 18.29
CA LEU A 25 1.35 -9.58 16.92
C LEU A 25 2.56 -8.64 16.86
N GLU A 26 3.33 -8.77 15.78
CA GLU A 26 4.36 -7.80 15.41
C GLU A 26 3.77 -6.37 15.40
N GLY A 27 4.52 -5.45 16.01
CA GLY A 27 4.16 -4.04 16.22
C GLY A 27 3.37 -3.77 17.50
N ASP A 28 2.92 -4.79 18.23
CA ASP A 28 2.18 -4.60 19.48
C ASP A 28 3.07 -4.08 20.61
N THR A 29 2.42 -3.48 21.60
CA THR A 29 3.01 -3.09 22.88
C THR A 29 2.45 -4.03 23.95
N VAL A 30 3.34 -4.65 24.72
CA VAL A 30 2.99 -5.64 25.76
C VAL A 30 3.66 -5.25 27.07
N THR A 31 2.94 -5.41 28.18
CA THR A 31 3.47 -5.17 29.53
C THR A 31 3.45 -6.45 30.34
N PHE A 32 4.62 -6.88 30.79
CA PHE A 32 4.78 -7.88 31.83
C PHE A 32 4.73 -7.20 33.19
N ARG A 33 4.08 -7.84 34.16
CA ARG A 33 3.91 -7.33 35.52
C ARG A 33 4.23 -8.42 36.53
N CYS A 34 5.04 -8.08 37.51
CA CYS A 34 5.33 -8.92 38.67
C CYS A 34 5.12 -8.11 39.94
N ARG A 35 4.71 -8.76 41.03
CA ARG A 35 4.59 -8.09 42.33
C ARG A 35 5.47 -8.78 43.36
N ILE A 36 6.21 -8.02 44.15
CA ILE A 36 7.07 -8.55 45.21
C ILE A 36 6.81 -7.91 46.57
N SER A 37 7.29 -8.61 47.60
CA SER A 37 7.45 -8.10 48.97
C SER A 37 8.89 -8.35 49.44
N PRO A 38 9.54 -7.39 50.14
CA PRO A 38 9.02 -6.07 50.48
C PRO A 38 8.95 -5.12 49.27
N SER A 39 8.01 -4.17 49.30
CA SER A 39 7.70 -3.31 48.14
C SER A 39 8.78 -2.28 47.78
N ASP A 40 9.75 -2.07 48.67
CA ASP A 40 10.87 -1.12 48.52
C ASP A 40 12.16 -1.81 48.03
N TYR A 41 12.10 -3.09 47.63
CA TYR A 41 13.26 -3.81 47.11
C TYR A 41 13.73 -3.23 45.76
N ALA A 42 14.96 -2.69 45.73
CA ALA A 42 15.52 -2.00 44.57
C ALA A 42 16.37 -2.88 43.63
N GLY A 43 16.62 -4.15 43.98
CA GLY A 43 17.55 -5.03 43.25
C GLY A 43 16.95 -5.85 42.09
N ALA A 44 15.72 -5.55 41.70
CA ALA A 44 14.98 -6.33 40.70
C ALA A 44 15.56 -6.14 39.29
N LYS A 45 15.62 -7.23 38.51
CA LYS A 45 16.17 -7.26 37.15
C LYS A 45 15.26 -8.03 36.20
N TRP A 46 15.26 -7.61 34.94
CA TRP A 46 14.50 -8.24 33.87
C TRP A 46 15.43 -8.82 32.80
N TYR A 47 15.06 -9.95 32.23
CA TYR A 47 15.82 -10.63 31.20
C TYR A 47 14.92 -11.11 30.07
N LEU A 48 15.44 -11.13 28.84
CA LEU A 48 14.89 -11.86 27.70
C LEU A 48 15.95 -12.87 27.25
N ASP A 49 15.65 -14.17 27.29
CA ASP A 49 16.59 -15.25 26.96
C ASP A 49 17.98 -15.03 27.59
N GLU A 50 18.00 -14.82 28.91
CA GLU A 50 19.20 -14.56 29.73
C GLU A 50 19.90 -13.21 29.48
N THR A 51 19.47 -12.43 28.47
CA THR A 51 20.00 -11.09 28.20
C THR A 51 19.34 -10.07 29.12
N LEU A 52 20.14 -9.38 29.93
CA LEU A 52 19.69 -8.35 30.85
C LEU A 52 19.10 -7.15 30.09
N LEU A 53 17.90 -6.75 30.47
CA LEU A 53 17.15 -5.65 29.86
C LEU A 53 17.31 -4.35 30.68
N TYR A 54 17.27 -3.24 29.96
CA TYR A 54 17.29 -1.89 30.51
C TYR A 54 16.21 -1.04 29.85
N THR A 55 15.77 0.02 30.55
CA THR A 55 14.91 1.05 29.95
C THR A 55 15.64 1.71 28.79
N ASN A 56 14.99 1.75 27.63
CA ASN A 56 15.45 2.37 26.39
C ASN A 56 14.22 2.82 25.56
N GLU A 57 14.40 3.07 24.27
CA GLU A 57 13.30 3.51 23.38
C GLU A 57 12.23 2.43 23.16
N LEU A 58 12.61 1.16 23.15
CA LEU A 58 11.73 0.01 22.88
C LEU A 58 11.30 -0.72 24.16
N ASN A 59 12.01 -0.55 25.27
CA ASN A 59 11.75 -1.23 26.54
C ASN A 59 11.58 -0.20 27.64
N GLU A 60 10.53 -0.32 28.45
CA GLU A 60 10.29 0.56 29.58
C GLU A 60 10.11 -0.24 30.86
N ILE A 61 11.07 -0.11 31.78
CA ILE A 61 11.03 -0.76 33.09
C ILE A 61 10.62 0.28 34.14
N GLN A 62 9.60 -0.04 34.93
CA GLN A 62 9.10 0.83 35.99
C GLN A 62 8.90 0.03 37.29
N VAL A 63 9.03 0.74 38.41
CA VAL A 63 8.65 0.26 39.74
C VAL A 63 7.54 1.16 40.23
N LEU A 64 6.36 0.58 40.47
CA LEU A 64 5.17 1.26 40.92
C LEU A 64 4.96 1.03 42.42
N SER A 65 4.10 1.84 43.04
CA SER A 65 3.74 1.67 44.45
C SER A 65 3.13 0.29 44.72
N GLY A 66 3.30 -0.22 45.94
CA GLY A 66 2.75 -1.53 46.33
C GLY A 66 3.54 -2.75 45.84
N GLY A 67 4.78 -2.54 45.40
CA GLY A 67 5.73 -3.61 45.04
C GLY A 67 5.55 -4.15 43.63
N PHE A 68 4.90 -3.39 42.74
CA PHE A 68 4.72 -3.79 41.35
C PHE A 68 5.92 -3.38 40.50
N HIS A 69 6.45 -4.33 39.75
CA HIS A 69 7.48 -4.12 38.74
C HIS A 69 6.88 -4.40 37.38
N THR A 70 7.10 -3.51 36.42
CA THR A 70 6.60 -3.66 35.06
C THR A 70 7.73 -3.56 34.05
N LEU A 71 7.64 -4.38 33.00
CA LEU A 71 8.45 -4.31 31.80
C LEU A 71 7.50 -4.18 30.61
N THR A 72 7.56 -3.05 29.93
CA THR A 72 6.77 -2.79 28.73
C THR A 72 7.67 -2.83 27.50
N PHE A 73 7.39 -3.76 26.59
CA PHE A 73 7.97 -3.75 25.25
C PHE A 73 7.08 -2.95 24.30
N LYS A 74 7.69 -2.10 23.47
CA LYS A 74 7.03 -1.27 22.46
C LYS A 74 7.44 -1.77 21.08
N GLN A 75 6.47 -1.82 20.15
CA GLN A 75 6.72 -2.19 18.75
C GLN A 75 7.46 -3.54 18.59
N LEU A 76 6.92 -4.57 19.23
CA LEU A 76 7.54 -5.91 19.25
C LEU A 76 7.82 -6.44 17.84
N ALA A 77 9.00 -7.02 17.64
CA ALA A 77 9.41 -7.71 16.43
C ALA A 77 9.41 -9.23 16.65
N ARG A 78 9.35 -10.01 15.57
CA ARG A 78 9.35 -11.49 15.65
C ARG A 78 10.55 -12.06 16.42
N LYS A 79 11.70 -11.38 16.35
CA LYS A 79 12.95 -11.74 17.03
C LYS A 79 12.89 -11.58 18.56
N ASP A 80 11.90 -10.85 19.08
CA ASP A 80 11.76 -10.59 20.51
C ASP A 80 10.97 -11.73 21.21
N THR A 81 10.57 -12.76 20.45
CA THR A 81 10.02 -14.01 20.99
C THR A 81 11.07 -14.71 21.85
N GLY A 82 10.70 -15.08 23.07
CA GLY A 82 11.60 -15.74 24.00
C GLY A 82 11.02 -15.86 25.40
N THR A 83 11.88 -16.19 26.37
CA THR A 83 11.50 -16.32 27.78
C THR A 83 11.83 -15.04 28.53
N ILE A 84 10.79 -14.38 29.04
CA ILE A 84 10.92 -13.25 29.96
C ILE A 84 11.18 -13.80 31.36
N SER A 85 12.22 -13.28 32.01
CA SER A 85 12.53 -13.61 33.40
C SER A 85 12.59 -12.35 34.25
N PHE A 86 11.91 -12.38 35.39
CA PHE A 86 12.03 -11.39 36.44
C PHE A 86 12.82 -11.98 37.61
N ALA A 87 13.86 -11.30 38.07
CA ALA A 87 14.70 -11.75 39.18
C ALA A 87 14.76 -10.70 40.29
N ALA A 88 14.51 -11.12 41.53
CA ALA A 88 14.63 -10.27 42.72
C ALA A 88 15.17 -11.12 43.88
N GLY A 89 16.39 -10.79 44.34
CA GLY A 89 17.11 -11.61 45.31
C GLY A 89 17.40 -13.01 44.77
N ASP A 90 17.00 -14.02 45.53
CA ASP A 90 17.09 -15.44 45.18
C ASP A 90 15.84 -15.94 44.42
N LYS A 91 14.84 -15.08 44.19
CA LYS A 91 13.59 -15.44 43.52
C LYS A 91 13.61 -15.06 42.05
N ARG A 92 12.96 -15.91 41.26
CA ARG A 92 12.73 -15.69 39.83
C ARG A 92 11.32 -16.09 39.46
N SER A 93 10.73 -15.38 38.51
CA SER A 93 9.49 -15.75 37.82
C SER A 93 9.71 -15.65 36.31
N TYR A 94 8.97 -16.43 35.55
CA TYR A 94 9.20 -16.67 34.13
C TYR A 94 7.89 -16.60 33.36
N ALA A 95 7.94 -16.10 32.12
CA ALA A 95 6.84 -16.16 31.17
C ALA A 95 7.36 -16.26 29.74
N SER A 96 6.59 -16.91 28.87
CA SER A 96 6.83 -16.97 27.44
C SER A 96 6.23 -15.76 26.73
N LEU A 97 7.02 -15.10 25.89
CA LEU A 97 6.55 -14.10 24.94
C LEU A 97 6.58 -14.69 23.53
N LEU A 98 5.42 -14.81 22.89
CA LEU A 98 5.29 -15.25 21.50
C LEU A 98 4.83 -14.10 20.60
N VAL A 99 5.72 -13.61 19.74
CA VAL A 99 5.40 -12.55 18.77
C VAL A 99 5.12 -13.16 17.39
N ARG A 100 3.86 -13.17 17.00
CA ARG A 100 3.41 -13.65 15.70
C ARG A 100 3.56 -12.61 14.60
N GLU A 101 3.75 -13.10 13.37
CA GLU A 101 3.78 -12.24 12.20
C GLU A 101 2.41 -11.58 11.95
N ARG A 102 2.41 -10.24 11.82
CA ARG A 102 1.23 -9.51 11.34
C ARG A 102 1.15 -9.65 9.83
N ARG A 103 0.16 -10.39 9.31
CA ARG A 103 0.00 -10.56 7.87
C ARG A 103 -0.38 -9.23 7.19
N PRO A 104 0.08 -8.98 5.95
CA PRO A 104 -0.39 -7.83 5.19
C PRO A 104 -1.90 -7.94 4.95
N THR A 105 -2.56 -6.79 4.89
CA THR A 105 -3.98 -6.64 4.56
C THR A 105 -4.11 -5.77 3.32
N ILE A 106 -5.24 -5.89 2.61
CA ILE A 106 -5.53 -5.07 1.43
C ILE A 106 -6.26 -3.81 1.90
N CYS A 107 -5.61 -2.66 1.77
CA CYS A 107 -6.15 -1.34 2.10
C CYS A 107 -6.93 -0.74 0.93
N LYS A 108 -6.49 -0.98 -0.31
CA LYS A 108 -7.23 -0.67 -1.53
C LYS A 108 -7.29 -1.91 -2.41
N SER A 109 -8.51 -2.39 -2.63
CA SER A 109 -8.77 -3.52 -3.52
C SER A 109 -8.59 -3.14 -4.98
N LEU A 110 -8.46 -4.15 -5.82
CA LEU A 110 -8.69 -3.98 -7.25
C LEU A 110 -10.16 -3.60 -7.48
N GLU A 111 -10.40 -2.85 -8.56
CA GLU A 111 -11.72 -2.41 -8.98
C GLU A 111 -11.94 -2.86 -10.42
N ASP A 112 -13.15 -3.34 -10.70
CA ASP A 112 -13.57 -3.69 -12.05
C ASP A 112 -13.42 -2.49 -12.97
N CYS A 113 -12.89 -2.70 -14.16
CA CYS A 113 -12.68 -1.61 -15.10
C CYS A 113 -12.84 -2.05 -16.54
N GLU A 114 -13.01 -1.05 -17.39
CA GLU A 114 -13.11 -1.22 -18.82
C GLU A 114 -11.92 -0.53 -19.49
N ALA A 115 -11.23 -1.27 -20.33
CA ALA A 115 -10.09 -0.80 -21.10
C ALA A 115 -10.48 -0.64 -22.57
N ILE A 116 -9.81 0.28 -23.26
CA ILE A 116 -9.97 0.51 -24.69
C ILE A 116 -8.85 -0.24 -25.43
N GLU A 117 -9.21 -0.98 -26.45
CA GLU A 117 -8.26 -1.69 -27.30
C GLU A 117 -7.18 -0.74 -27.88
N GLY A 118 -5.92 -1.15 -27.87
CA GLY A 118 -4.76 -0.34 -28.24
C GLY A 118 -4.31 0.68 -27.18
N GLY A 119 -5.12 0.91 -26.13
CA GLY A 119 -4.77 1.78 -25.01
C GLY A 119 -3.85 1.12 -23.97
N GLY A 120 -3.60 1.83 -22.87
CA GLY A 120 -2.93 1.29 -21.69
C GLY A 120 -3.90 1.08 -20.53
N LEU A 121 -3.65 0.06 -19.71
CA LEU A 121 -4.39 -0.22 -18.47
C LEU A 121 -3.43 -0.31 -17.28
N ILE A 122 -3.82 0.26 -16.14
CA ILE A 122 -3.11 0.11 -14.88
C ILE A 122 -4.08 -0.40 -13.83
N LEU A 123 -3.79 -1.59 -13.31
CA LEU A 123 -4.45 -2.15 -12.14
C LEU A 123 -3.62 -1.83 -10.91
N SER A 124 -4.25 -1.42 -9.80
CA SER A 124 -3.55 -1.02 -8.57
C SER A 124 -4.21 -1.63 -7.34
N CYS A 125 -3.40 -2.20 -6.45
CA CYS A 125 -3.79 -2.63 -5.11
C CYS A 125 -2.85 -2.00 -4.09
N VAL A 126 -3.36 -1.63 -2.91
CA VAL A 126 -2.54 -1.07 -1.82
C VAL A 126 -2.63 -1.99 -0.62
N THR A 127 -1.49 -2.35 -0.03
CA THR A 127 -1.40 -3.19 1.17
C THR A 127 -1.09 -2.38 2.43
N SER A 128 -1.28 -2.97 3.62
CA SER A 128 -0.95 -2.29 4.89
C SER A 128 0.55 -2.18 5.16
N LYS A 129 1.35 -3.08 4.58
CA LYS A 129 2.82 -3.02 4.60
C LYS A 129 3.41 -3.52 3.28
N PRO A 130 4.66 -3.13 2.93
CA PRO A 130 5.34 -3.67 1.77
C PRO A 130 5.47 -5.19 1.88
N CYS A 131 5.06 -5.89 0.82
CA CYS A 131 5.15 -7.35 0.77
C CYS A 131 5.37 -7.84 -0.66
N HIS A 132 5.64 -9.13 -0.79
CA HIS A 132 5.73 -9.79 -2.09
C HIS A 132 4.33 -9.93 -2.71
N ILE A 133 4.20 -9.56 -3.98
CA ILE A 133 2.92 -9.58 -4.71
C ILE A 133 3.04 -10.51 -5.90
N LEU A 134 2.02 -11.35 -6.07
CA LEU A 134 1.83 -12.17 -7.25
C LEU A 134 0.59 -11.69 -8.00
N TRP A 135 0.69 -11.59 -9.32
CA TRP A 135 -0.41 -11.22 -10.20
C TRP A 135 -0.89 -12.44 -10.97
N TYR A 136 -2.20 -12.66 -11.01
CA TYR A 136 -2.81 -13.71 -11.80
C TYR A 136 -3.83 -13.13 -12.75
N LYS A 137 -4.02 -13.82 -13.87
CA LYS A 137 -5.11 -13.58 -14.80
C LYS A 137 -5.82 -14.90 -15.05
N ASP A 138 -7.12 -14.95 -14.78
CA ASP A 138 -7.96 -16.13 -14.93
C ASP A 138 -7.37 -17.36 -14.20
N GLY A 139 -6.74 -17.13 -13.04
CA GLY A 139 -6.08 -18.15 -12.22
C GLY A 139 -4.66 -18.51 -12.64
N CYS A 140 -4.16 -17.99 -13.76
CA CYS A 140 -2.80 -18.25 -14.25
C CYS A 140 -1.83 -17.16 -13.78
N LEU A 141 -0.67 -17.56 -13.25
CA LEU A 141 0.37 -16.64 -12.80
C LEU A 141 0.91 -15.83 -13.98
N MET A 142 1.00 -14.52 -13.81
CA MET A 142 1.53 -13.59 -14.81
C MET A 142 3.03 -13.38 -14.65
N TRP A 143 3.70 -13.18 -15.78
CA TRP A 143 5.12 -12.84 -15.85
C TRP A 143 5.32 -11.51 -16.57
N ASN A 144 6.38 -10.80 -16.20
CA ASN A 144 6.78 -9.59 -16.89
C ASN A 144 7.14 -9.90 -18.36
N SER A 145 6.74 -9.01 -19.25
CA SER A 145 7.00 -9.06 -20.69
C SER A 145 7.09 -7.64 -21.24
N SER A 146 7.23 -7.47 -22.55
CA SER A 146 7.18 -6.15 -23.20
C SER A 146 5.82 -5.45 -23.03
N ARG A 147 4.72 -6.20 -22.90
CA ARG A 147 3.36 -5.66 -22.73
C ARG A 147 2.89 -5.59 -21.28
N TYR A 148 3.20 -6.60 -20.47
CA TYR A 148 2.81 -6.66 -19.06
C TYR A 148 3.99 -6.35 -18.15
N PHE A 149 3.85 -5.37 -17.27
CA PHE A 149 4.89 -5.04 -16.31
C PHE A 149 4.31 -4.78 -14.92
N THR A 150 4.84 -5.47 -13.92
CA THR A 150 4.50 -5.28 -12.52
C THR A 150 5.48 -4.32 -11.86
N SER A 151 5.00 -3.38 -11.06
CA SER A 151 5.83 -2.51 -10.24
C SER A 151 5.30 -2.38 -8.82
N ARG A 152 6.17 -1.98 -7.90
CA ARG A 152 5.80 -1.70 -6.51
C ARG A 152 6.47 -0.44 -6.02
N LEU A 153 5.69 0.44 -5.42
CA LEU A 153 6.17 1.65 -4.75
C LEU A 153 5.62 1.66 -3.32
N GLY A 154 6.48 1.38 -2.34
CA GLY A 154 6.07 1.22 -0.95
C GLY A 154 5.03 0.11 -0.79
N CYS A 155 3.81 0.51 -0.42
CA CYS A 155 2.66 -0.37 -0.22
C CYS A 155 1.75 -0.51 -1.46
N GLU A 156 1.98 0.27 -2.52
CA GLU A 156 1.18 0.19 -3.74
C GLU A 156 1.84 -0.74 -4.75
N ALA A 157 1.08 -1.75 -5.21
CA ALA A 157 1.47 -2.63 -6.28
C ALA A 157 0.63 -2.34 -7.52
N ARG A 158 1.30 -2.29 -8.68
CA ARG A 158 0.68 -1.99 -9.96
C ARG A 158 1.00 -3.06 -10.99
N LEU A 159 0.00 -3.40 -11.80
CA LEU A 159 0.16 -4.13 -13.04
C LEU A 159 -0.19 -3.19 -14.20
N THR A 160 0.80 -2.91 -15.04
CA THR A 160 0.64 -2.10 -16.24
C THR A 160 0.54 -3.02 -17.45
N ILE A 161 -0.50 -2.83 -18.26
CA ILE A 161 -0.72 -3.50 -19.53
C ILE A 161 -0.65 -2.45 -20.64
N ARG A 162 0.28 -2.62 -21.57
CA ARG A 162 0.42 -1.77 -22.76
C ARG A 162 -0.26 -2.42 -23.95
N GLU A 163 -0.82 -1.58 -24.82
CA GLU A 163 -1.48 -2.01 -26.05
C GLU A 163 -2.51 -3.12 -25.77
N VAL A 164 -3.52 -2.77 -24.97
CA VAL A 164 -4.57 -3.69 -24.54
C VAL A 164 -5.26 -4.32 -25.77
N CYS A 165 -5.45 -5.63 -25.77
CA CYS A 165 -6.17 -6.33 -26.84
C CYS A 165 -7.36 -7.11 -26.28
N GLN A 166 -8.24 -7.64 -27.15
CA GLN A 166 -9.45 -8.33 -26.70
C GLN A 166 -9.15 -9.53 -25.79
N THR A 167 -8.00 -10.19 -25.97
CA THR A 167 -7.59 -11.30 -25.12
C THR A 167 -7.17 -10.86 -23.73
N ASP A 168 -6.92 -9.58 -23.47
CA ASP A 168 -6.62 -9.03 -22.13
C ASP A 168 -7.86 -8.92 -21.24
N ALA A 169 -9.07 -9.10 -21.78
CA ALA A 169 -10.26 -9.24 -20.96
C ALA A 169 -10.15 -10.50 -20.06
N GLY A 170 -10.66 -10.41 -18.83
CA GLY A 170 -10.60 -11.51 -17.87
C GLY A 170 -10.64 -11.03 -16.42
N VAL A 171 -10.47 -11.96 -15.49
CA VAL A 171 -10.39 -11.67 -14.05
C VAL A 171 -8.93 -11.61 -13.62
N TYR A 172 -8.53 -10.44 -13.12
CA TYR A 172 -7.19 -10.22 -12.57
C TYR A 172 -7.21 -10.35 -11.06
N GLU A 173 -6.19 -10.99 -10.49
CA GLU A 173 -6.00 -11.13 -9.05
C GLU A 173 -4.65 -10.55 -8.63
N CYS A 174 -4.67 -9.71 -7.59
CA CYS A 174 -3.48 -9.28 -6.86
C CYS A 174 -3.43 -10.08 -5.55
N SER A 175 -2.36 -10.87 -5.37
CA SER A 175 -2.16 -11.74 -4.22
C SER A 175 -0.98 -11.26 -3.37
N ALA A 176 -1.25 -10.97 -2.10
CA ALA A 176 -0.31 -10.50 -1.09
C ALA A 176 -0.19 -11.54 0.04
N GLY A 177 0.53 -12.65 -0.23
CA GLY A 177 0.63 -13.76 0.71
C GLY A 177 -0.71 -14.50 0.85
N SER A 178 -1.35 -14.40 2.01
CA SER A 178 -2.63 -15.08 2.28
C SER A 178 -3.87 -14.22 2.01
N VAL A 179 -3.71 -12.98 1.54
CA VAL A 179 -4.83 -12.10 1.19
C VAL A 179 -4.79 -11.78 -0.30
N THR A 180 -5.96 -11.77 -0.94
CA THR A 180 -6.10 -11.59 -2.39
C THR A 180 -7.24 -10.64 -2.70
N THR A 181 -7.12 -9.86 -3.76
CA THR A 181 -8.21 -9.05 -4.33
C THR A 181 -8.34 -9.34 -5.81
N ARG A 182 -9.56 -9.25 -6.34
CA ARG A 182 -9.86 -9.52 -7.76
C ARG A 182 -10.57 -8.35 -8.41
N ALA A 183 -10.41 -8.22 -9.73
CA ALA A 183 -11.21 -7.34 -10.56
C ALA A 183 -11.43 -7.95 -11.95
N ALA A 184 -12.61 -7.74 -12.51
CA ALA A 184 -12.92 -8.01 -13.89
C ALA A 184 -12.47 -6.85 -14.78
N VAL A 185 -11.74 -7.19 -15.84
CA VAL A 185 -11.35 -6.27 -16.91
C VAL A 185 -12.15 -6.62 -18.15
N THR A 186 -12.91 -5.65 -18.66
CA THR A 186 -13.55 -5.75 -19.98
C THR A 186 -12.77 -4.92 -20.99
N VAL A 187 -12.76 -5.34 -22.25
CA VAL A 187 -12.10 -4.61 -23.33
C VAL A 187 -13.13 -4.18 -24.35
N LYS A 188 -13.22 -2.86 -24.57
CA LYS A 188 -14.00 -2.28 -25.67
C LYS A 188 -13.13 -2.16 -26.91
N GLY A 189 -13.62 -2.72 -28.00
CA GLY A 189 -13.00 -2.59 -29.31
C GLY A 189 -12.89 -1.13 -29.74
N THR A 190 -11.78 -0.78 -30.37
CA THR A 190 -11.69 0.51 -31.04
C THR A 190 -12.46 0.41 -32.34
N ASN A 191 -13.46 1.26 -32.55
CA ASN A 191 -14.16 1.34 -33.84
C ASN A 191 -13.20 1.93 -34.90
N ARG A 192 -12.29 1.10 -35.41
CA ARG A 192 -11.32 1.46 -36.46
C ARG A 192 -12.00 1.90 -37.76
N HIS A 193 -13.26 1.52 -37.95
CA HIS A 193 -14.08 2.01 -39.07
C HIS A 193 -14.37 3.51 -39.03
N LEU A 194 -14.39 4.17 -37.86
CA LEU A 194 -14.64 5.62 -37.77
C LEU A 194 -13.39 6.46 -38.04
N PHE A 195 -12.19 5.91 -37.78
CA PHE A 195 -10.92 6.60 -38.06
C PHE A 195 -10.51 6.51 -39.53
N VAL A 196 -10.72 5.35 -40.17
CA VAL A 196 -10.41 5.17 -41.59
C VAL A 196 -11.39 5.94 -42.47
N THR A 197 -12.65 6.14 -42.05
CA THR A 197 -13.57 7.03 -42.79
C THR A 197 -13.19 8.50 -42.67
N CYS A 198 -12.63 9.00 -41.56
CA CYS A 198 -12.21 10.42 -41.50
C CYS A 198 -10.85 10.64 -42.22
N LEU A 199 -9.97 9.62 -42.38
CA LEU A 199 -8.73 9.71 -43.17
C LEU A 199 -8.92 9.44 -44.69
N LEU A 200 -9.73 8.45 -45.09
CA LEU A 200 -10.01 8.19 -46.52
C LEU A 200 -10.94 9.24 -47.15
N TRP A 201 -11.68 10.03 -46.37
CA TRP A 201 -12.42 11.18 -46.90
C TRP A 201 -11.52 12.39 -47.17
N VAL A 202 -10.38 12.52 -46.50
CA VAL A 202 -9.45 13.64 -46.71
C VAL A 202 -8.71 13.50 -48.04
N GLU A 203 -8.34 12.27 -48.45
CA GLU A 203 -7.62 12.07 -49.70
C GLU A 203 -8.53 11.98 -50.93
N HIS A 204 -9.77 11.48 -50.80
CA HIS A 204 -10.68 11.37 -51.96
C HIS A 204 -11.42 12.69 -52.32
N PHE A 205 -11.47 13.69 -51.44
CA PHE A 205 -12.14 14.97 -51.72
C PHE A 205 -11.21 16.12 -52.14
N CYS A 206 -9.88 15.90 -52.16
CA CYS A 206 -8.90 16.92 -52.57
C CYS A 206 -8.57 16.89 -54.08
N SER A 207 -9.33 16.17 -54.91
CA SER A 207 -9.08 16.07 -56.37
C SER A 207 -10.23 16.58 -57.25
N SER A 208 -11.26 17.22 -56.70
CA SER A 208 -12.31 17.88 -57.49
C SER A 208 -12.39 19.37 -57.16
N SER A 209 -11.76 20.15 -58.03
CA SER A 209 -11.82 21.61 -58.05
C SER A 209 -13.25 22.09 -58.34
N HIS A 210 -14.12 22.19 -57.33
CA HIS A 210 -15.24 23.14 -57.27
C HIS A 210 -16.09 22.88 -56.02
N PHE A 211 -15.65 23.29 -54.83
CA PHE A 211 -16.58 23.49 -53.71
C PHE A 211 -16.15 24.66 -52.83
N THR A 212 -17.11 25.54 -52.53
CA THR A 212 -16.94 26.75 -51.73
C THR A 212 -16.60 26.40 -50.28
N LYS A 213 -15.74 27.23 -49.66
CA LYS A 213 -15.12 27.07 -48.33
C LYS A 213 -16.07 26.80 -47.15
N ASN A 214 -17.39 26.85 -47.35
CA ASN A 214 -18.42 26.64 -46.31
C ASN A 214 -18.77 25.16 -46.04
N ILE A 215 -18.53 24.23 -46.97
CA ILE A 215 -18.89 22.80 -46.77
C ILE A 215 -17.81 22.02 -46.02
N ILE A 216 -16.53 22.39 -46.17
CA ILE A 216 -15.41 21.79 -45.42
C ILE A 216 -15.56 22.01 -43.91
N PHE A 217 -16.10 23.17 -43.50
CA PHE A 217 -16.27 23.53 -42.10
C PHE A 217 -17.33 22.66 -41.39
N LEU A 218 -18.42 22.31 -42.09
CA LEU A 218 -19.52 21.49 -41.55
C LEU A 218 -19.13 20.02 -41.34
N VAL A 219 -18.30 19.46 -42.22
CA VAL A 219 -17.81 18.08 -42.08
C VAL A 219 -16.79 17.97 -40.94
N PHE A 220 -15.92 18.98 -40.78
CA PHE A 220 -15.02 19.05 -39.64
C PHE A 220 -15.77 19.21 -38.31
N THR A 221 -16.79 20.07 -38.23
CA THR A 221 -17.61 20.21 -37.01
C THR A 221 -18.44 18.96 -36.69
N ALA A 222 -18.89 18.21 -37.70
CA ALA A 222 -19.58 16.93 -37.50
C ALA A 222 -18.65 15.80 -37.03
N CYS A 223 -17.42 15.67 -37.59
CA CYS A 223 -16.43 14.69 -37.11
C CYS A 223 -15.99 15.06 -35.67
N PHE A 224 -15.85 16.35 -35.33
CA PHE A 224 -15.49 16.82 -33.98
C PHE A 224 -16.61 16.64 -32.94
N THR A 225 -17.88 16.89 -33.30
CA THR A 225 -19.03 16.66 -32.40
C THR A 225 -19.26 15.17 -32.13
N SER A 226 -18.97 14.30 -33.10
CA SER A 226 -19.05 12.85 -32.90
C SER A 226 -17.93 12.32 -31.99
N ILE A 227 -16.69 12.82 -32.14
CA ILE A 227 -15.55 12.50 -31.26
C ILE A 227 -15.80 12.98 -29.83
N THR A 228 -16.35 14.18 -29.65
CA THR A 228 -16.67 14.72 -28.31
C THR A 228 -17.87 14.02 -27.65
N SER A 229 -18.81 13.46 -28.42
CA SER A 229 -19.92 12.68 -27.88
C SER A 229 -19.50 11.35 -27.24
N SER A 230 -18.37 10.78 -27.70
CA SER A 230 -17.78 9.54 -27.15
C SER A 230 -16.88 9.80 -25.94
N CYS A 231 -16.45 11.04 -25.72
CA CYS A 231 -15.72 11.47 -24.53
C CYS A 231 -16.67 12.08 -23.48
N LYS A 232 -17.54 11.27 -22.88
CA LYS A 232 -18.18 11.65 -21.61
C LYS A 232 -17.28 11.28 -20.43
N TYR A 233 -16.21 12.05 -20.18
CA TYR A 233 -15.72 12.20 -18.81
C TYR A 233 -14.98 13.53 -18.59
N LYS A 234 -15.41 14.20 -17.50
CA LYS A 234 -14.98 15.50 -16.95
C LYS A 234 -15.35 16.78 -17.72
N ARG A 235 -16.53 17.32 -17.34
CA ARG A 235 -16.86 18.75 -17.43
C ARG A 235 -15.83 19.57 -16.63
N SER A 236 -15.19 20.53 -17.28
CA SER A 236 -14.85 21.82 -16.67
C SER A 236 -15.41 22.92 -17.58
N SER A 237 -16.23 23.76 -16.98
CA SER A 237 -17.04 24.78 -17.65
C SER A 237 -16.18 25.82 -18.37
N ALA A 238 -16.48 26.11 -19.62
CA ALA A 238 -16.09 27.35 -20.28
C ALA A 238 -17.35 27.98 -20.88
N VAL A 239 -17.73 29.14 -20.34
CA VAL A 239 -18.81 29.98 -20.86
C VAL A 239 -18.31 30.65 -22.13
N LEU A 240 -18.95 30.38 -23.26
CA LEU A 240 -18.71 31.11 -24.51
C LEU A 240 -19.75 32.24 -24.61
N SER A 241 -19.34 33.46 -24.30
CA SER A 241 -20.05 34.67 -24.71
C SER A 241 -19.69 35.00 -26.15
N SER A 242 -20.71 35.12 -27.00
CA SER A 242 -20.59 35.45 -28.42
C SER A 242 -20.35 36.95 -28.65
N SER A 243 -19.34 37.30 -29.44
CA SER A 243 -19.33 38.53 -30.24
C SER A 243 -18.65 38.26 -31.60
N PRO A 244 -19.12 38.87 -32.70
CA PRO A 244 -18.70 38.52 -34.05
C PRO A 244 -17.59 39.45 -34.55
N GLY A 245 -16.47 38.88 -34.99
CA GLY A 245 -15.43 39.60 -35.72
C GLY A 245 -14.06 38.94 -35.58
N GLU A 246 -13.53 38.45 -36.71
CA GLU A 246 -12.12 38.08 -36.93
C GLU A 246 -11.52 36.94 -36.09
N ILE A 247 -11.55 35.72 -36.63
CA ILE A 247 -10.67 34.63 -36.19
C ILE A 247 -9.39 34.68 -37.05
N GLN A 248 -8.33 35.29 -36.53
CA GLN A 248 -6.97 34.89 -36.86
C GLN A 248 -6.61 33.69 -35.98
N MET A 249 -6.56 32.48 -36.54
CA MET A 249 -5.93 31.34 -35.86
C MET A 249 -4.42 31.43 -36.04
N HIS A 250 -3.74 32.01 -35.06
CA HIS A 250 -2.34 31.67 -34.80
C HIS A 250 -2.32 30.40 -33.96
N ALA A 251 -2.12 29.25 -34.59
CA ALA A 251 -1.77 28.02 -33.88
C ALA A 251 -0.26 28.05 -33.63
N THR A 252 0.16 28.56 -32.46
CA THR A 252 1.51 28.35 -31.96
C THR A 252 1.65 26.88 -31.56
N CYS A 253 2.21 26.10 -32.47
CA CYS A 253 2.71 24.76 -32.17
C CYS A 253 4.02 24.92 -31.37
N ASN A 254 3.94 24.90 -30.04
CA ASN A 254 5.13 24.78 -29.20
C ASN A 254 5.42 23.30 -28.93
N ASN A 255 6.28 22.77 -29.81
CA ASN A 255 7.28 21.71 -29.64
C ASN A 255 7.31 20.89 -28.34
N LEU A 256 7.23 19.57 -28.50
CA LEU A 256 8.22 18.58 -28.03
C LEU A 256 8.08 17.35 -28.96
N LEU A 257 8.83 17.34 -30.07
CA LEU A 257 10.05 16.54 -30.27
C LEU A 257 9.82 15.01 -30.22
N CYS A 258 9.44 14.44 -31.36
CA CYS A 258 9.94 13.13 -31.78
C CYS A 258 11.02 13.37 -32.82
N THR A 259 12.26 12.97 -32.52
CA THR A 259 13.34 12.80 -33.49
C THR A 259 13.28 11.38 -34.00
N ASP A 260 13.16 11.21 -35.33
CA ASP A 260 13.40 9.97 -36.06
C ASP A 260 14.89 9.88 -36.43
N ILE A 261 15.59 8.82 -36.00
CA ILE A 261 16.40 7.87 -36.80
C ILE A 261 16.33 6.51 -36.08
#